data_AF-A0A1G2G7H4-F1
#
_entry.id   AF-A0A1G2G7H4-F1
#
_cell.length_a   1.000
_cell.length_b   1.000
_cell.length_c   1.000
_cell.angle_alpha   90.00
_cell.angle_beta   90.00
_cell.angle_gamma   90.00
#
_symmetry.space_group_name_H-M   'P 1'
#
loop_
_entity.id
_entity.type
_entity.pdbx_description
1 polymer ?
#
loop_
_entity_poly.entity_id
_entity_poly.type
_entity_poly.pdbx_seq_one_letter_code
_entity_poly.pdbx_strand_id
1 'polypeptide(L)'
;MGIFARVRVELPLRFGLGAMFLYSGYDLVMHPTGWYWAVRPLPQAVQAFINANIGLDRYLMLQGAGELVLAFLLIAWFLPRWTLVLASFLTVLEMAVILFFVGVSLDTFRDIGLLGGALSLWLISLKHN
;
A
#
# COMPACT_ATOMS: atom_id res chain seq x y z
N MET A 1 -17.83 16.07 -26.92
CA MET A 1 -16.83 16.21 -25.83
C MET A 1 -17.36 15.47 -24.62
N GLY A 2 -16.88 14.24 -24.44
CA GLY A 2 -17.55 13.21 -23.63
C GLY A 2 -17.31 13.32 -22.13
N ILE A 3 -18.14 12.59 -21.39
CA ILE A 3 -18.25 12.42 -19.93
C ILE A 3 -16.90 12.22 -19.19
N PHE A 4 -15.82 11.90 -19.90
CA PHE A 4 -14.46 11.71 -19.38
C PHE A 4 -13.67 13.01 -19.15
N ALA A 5 -14.14 14.17 -19.62
CA ALA A 5 -13.36 15.42 -19.57
C ALA A 5 -13.21 16.04 -18.15
N ARG A 6 -13.86 15.49 -17.11
CA ARG A 6 -13.83 16.08 -15.75
C ARG A 6 -13.76 15.07 -14.59
N VAL A 7 -13.38 13.82 -14.83
CA VAL A 7 -12.97 12.98 -13.70
C VAL A 7 -11.59 13.45 -13.28
N ARG A 8 -11.47 14.06 -12.10
CA ARG A 8 -10.17 14.31 -11.47
C ARG A 8 -9.53 12.94 -11.27
N VAL A 9 -8.61 12.56 -12.15
CA VAL A 9 -7.93 11.24 -12.17
C VAL A 9 -7.39 10.85 -10.79
N GLU A 10 -7.05 11.85 -9.97
CA GLU A 10 -6.72 11.70 -8.56
C GLU A 10 -7.76 10.91 -7.75
N LEU A 11 -9.06 11.18 -7.89
CA LEU A 11 -10.09 10.54 -7.05
C LEU A 11 -10.18 9.02 -7.28
N PRO A 12 -10.31 8.51 -8.53
CA PRO A 12 -10.25 7.07 -8.77
C PRO A 12 -8.98 6.42 -8.23
N LEU A 13 -7.82 7.07 -8.35
CA LEU A 13 -6.55 6.55 -7.82
C LEU A 13 -6.57 6.48 -6.29
N ARG A 14 -7.06 7.53 -5.62
CA ARG A 14 -7.19 7.58 -4.16
C ARG A 14 -8.10 6.47 -3.63
N PHE A 15 -9.29 6.34 -4.21
CA PHE A 15 -10.25 5.33 -3.79
C PHE A 15 -9.81 3.91 -4.15
N GLY A 16 -9.22 3.70 -5.32
CA GLY A 16 -8.73 2.38 -5.74
C GLY A 16 -7.61 1.86 -4.84
N LEU A 17 -6.56 2.67 -4.64
CA LEU A 17 -5.45 2.32 -3.75
C LEU A 17 -5.90 2.24 -2.29
N GLY A 18 -6.75 3.18 -1.86
CA GLY A 18 -7.29 3.19 -0.50
C GLY A 18 -8.15 1.98 -0.19
N ALA A 19 -9.02 1.54 -1.13
CA ALA A 19 -9.85 0.35 -0.96
C ALA A 19 -9.01 -0.94 -0.95
N MET A 20 -7.96 -0.99 -1.76
CA MET A 20 -6.99 -2.09 -1.74
C MET A 20 -6.34 -2.20 -0.36
N PHE A 21 -5.80 -1.10 0.19
CA PHE A 21 -5.21 -1.10 1.54
C PHE A 21 -6.22 -1.36 2.65
N LEU A 22 -7.47 -0.92 2.47
CA LEU A 22 -8.54 -1.23 3.42
C LEU A 22 -8.78 -2.74 3.48
N TYR A 23 -8.82 -3.40 2.33
CA TYR A 23 -8.97 -4.84 2.24
C TYR A 23 -7.76 -5.59 2.80
N SER A 24 -6.54 -5.29 2.31
CA SER A 24 -5.32 -6.00 2.73
C SER A 24 -5.01 -5.74 4.21
N GLY A 25 -5.13 -4.49 4.67
CA GLY A 25 -4.89 -4.13 6.06
C GLY A 25 -5.89 -4.78 7.02
N TYR A 26 -7.17 -4.86 6.65
CA TYR A 26 -8.17 -5.58 7.43
C TYR A 26 -7.84 -7.07 7.53
N ASP A 27 -7.49 -7.71 6.41
CA ASP A 27 -7.21 -9.14 6.37
C ASP A 27 -5.90 -9.50 7.08
N LEU A 28 -4.87 -8.66 7.00
CA LEU A 28 -3.62 -8.80 7.77
C LEU A 28 -3.84 -8.76 9.28
N VAL A 29 -4.77 -7.93 9.75
CA VAL A 29 -5.10 -7.82 11.18
C VAL A 29 -5.93 -9.01 11.66
N MET A 30 -6.90 -9.46 10.85
CA MET A 30 -7.84 -10.52 11.24
C MET A 30 -7.32 -11.93 10.98
N HIS A 31 -6.53 -12.12 9.93
CA HIS A 31 -6.05 -13.42 9.46
C HIS A 31 -4.55 -13.38 9.07
N PRO A 32 -3.64 -12.98 9.98
CA PRO A 32 -2.22 -12.79 9.68
C PRO A 32 -1.54 -14.06 9.10
N THR A 33 -2.00 -15.26 9.48
CA THR A 33 -1.46 -16.52 8.98
C THR A 33 -1.60 -16.70 7.47
N GLY A 34 -2.59 -16.06 6.85
CA GLY A 34 -2.79 -16.01 5.40
C GLY A 34 -1.69 -15.27 4.64
N TRP A 35 -0.87 -14.48 5.34
CA TRP A 35 0.12 -13.57 4.76
C TRP A 35 1.57 -13.96 5.04
N TYR A 36 1.80 -15.09 5.73
CA TYR A 36 3.16 -15.57 6.05
C TYR A 36 4.02 -15.75 4.80
N TRP A 37 3.41 -16.10 3.67
CA TRP A 37 4.11 -16.27 2.40
C TRP A 37 4.80 -14.98 1.92
N ALA A 38 4.28 -13.80 2.27
CA ALA A 38 4.86 -12.51 1.88
C ALA A 38 6.13 -12.16 2.68
N VAL A 39 6.32 -12.77 3.86
CA VAL A 39 7.48 -12.52 4.74
C VAL A 39 8.65 -13.47 4.45
N ARG A 40 8.36 -14.69 3.98
CA ARG A 40 9.38 -15.72 3.68
C ARG A 40 10.48 -15.27 2.70
N PRO A 41 10.21 -14.42 1.69
CA PRO A 41 11.23 -13.95 0.75
C PRO A 41 12.15 -12.87 1.33
N LEU A 42 11.82 -12.28 2.49
CA LEU A 42 12.64 -11.24 3.09
C LEU A 42 14.04 -11.77 3.45
N PRO A 43 15.08 -10.91 3.53
CA PRO A 43 16.40 -11.33 3.97
C PRO A 43 16.37 -12.02 5.34
N GLN A 44 17.22 -13.05 5.54
CA GLN A 44 17.25 -13.83 6.78
C GLN A 44 17.43 -12.97 8.03
N ALA A 45 18.24 -11.90 7.95
CA ALA A 45 18.42 -10.96 9.06
C ALA A 45 17.11 -10.28 9.48
N VAL A 46 16.26 -9.92 8.51
CA VAL A 46 14.95 -9.29 8.76
C VAL A 46 14.00 -10.31 9.38
N GLN A 47 13.95 -11.53 8.83
CA GLN A 47 13.13 -12.61 9.39
C GLN A 47 13.54 -12.96 10.83
N ALA A 48 14.85 -13.06 11.09
CA ALA A 48 15.39 -13.33 12.43
C ALA A 48 15.01 -12.22 13.42
N PHE A 49 15.12 -10.95 13.01
CA PHE A 49 14.70 -9.82 13.83
C PHE A 49 13.20 -9.88 14.16
N ILE A 50 12.35 -10.09 13.16
CA ILE A 50 10.89 -10.22 13.35
C ILE A 50 10.59 -11.35 14.33
N ASN A 51 11.14 -12.54 14.10
CA ASN A 51 10.86 -13.71 14.93
C ASN A 51 11.37 -13.56 16.38
N ALA A 52 12.53 -12.94 16.58
CA ALA A 52 13.12 -12.81 17.91
C ALA A 52 12.49 -11.69 18.76
N ASN A 53 12.00 -10.61 18.15
CA ASN A 53 11.59 -9.41 18.89
C ASN A 53 10.08 -9.13 18.86
N ILE A 54 9.40 -9.49 17.76
CA ILE A 54 8.01 -9.08 17.51
C ILE A 54 7.09 -10.29 17.47
N GLY A 55 7.51 -11.35 16.78
CA GLY A 55 6.65 -12.46 16.37
C GLY A 55 5.93 -12.15 15.05
N LEU A 56 5.80 -13.15 14.20
CA LEU A 56 5.31 -13.00 12.82
C LEU A 56 3.88 -12.45 12.76
N ASP A 57 2.98 -12.95 13.61
CA ASP A 57 1.59 -12.47 13.67
C ASP A 57 1.52 -11.00 14.05
N ARG A 58 2.23 -10.59 15.10
CA ARG A 58 2.22 -9.19 15.55
C ARG A 58 2.83 -8.27 14.50
N TYR A 59 3.89 -8.71 13.82
CA TYR A 59 4.48 -7.96 12.72
C TYR A 59 3.45 -7.72 11.60
N LEU A 60 2.73 -8.76 11.17
CA LEU A 60 1.71 -8.65 10.13
C LEU A 60 0.50 -7.82 10.57
N MET A 61 0.05 -7.96 11.82
CA MET A 61 -1.01 -7.12 12.38
C MET A 61 -0.60 -5.64 12.45
N LEU A 62 0.66 -5.34 12.79
CA LEU A 62 1.20 -3.97 12.81
C LEU A 62 1.30 -3.40 11.39
N GLN A 63 1.74 -4.21 10.42
CA GLN A 63 1.73 -3.82 9.02
C GLN A 63 0.30 -3.54 8.55
N GLY A 64 -0.65 -4.43 8.84
CA GLY A 64 -2.05 -4.24 8.48
C GLY A 64 -2.67 -3.00 9.13
N ALA A 65 -2.32 -2.68 10.38
CA ALA A 65 -2.72 -1.42 11.01
C ALA A 65 -2.14 -0.20 10.27
N GLY A 66 -0.89 -0.28 9.81
CA GLY A 66 -0.26 0.73 8.94
C GLY A 66 -0.99 0.90 7.61
N GLU A 67 -1.37 -0.21 6.96
CA GLU A 67 -2.14 -0.22 5.73
C GLU A 67 -3.54 0.41 5.93
N LEU A 68 -4.22 0.14 7.05
CA LEU A 68 -5.49 0.80 7.40
C LEU A 68 -5.33 2.31 7.58
N VAL A 69 -4.21 2.77 8.14
CA VAL A 69 -3.89 4.21 8.21
C VAL A 69 -3.69 4.77 6.80
N LEU A 70 -2.94 4.10 5.92
CA LEU A 70 -2.78 4.53 4.53
C LEU A 70 -4.13 4.58 3.80
N ALA A 71 -4.99 3.57 3.99
CA ALA A 71 -6.34 3.54 3.44
C ALA A 71 -7.14 4.78 3.86
N PHE A 72 -7.15 5.09 5.15
CA PHE A 72 -7.80 6.28 5.68
C PHE A 72 -7.23 7.57 5.06
N LEU A 73 -5.90 7.73 5.03
CA LEU A 73 -5.26 8.93 4.49
C LEU A 73 -5.54 9.12 2.99
N LEU A 74 -5.57 8.03 2.22
CA LEU A 74 -5.90 8.07 0.80
C LEU A 74 -7.36 8.43 0.57
N ILE A 75 -8.30 7.86 1.33
CA ILE A 75 -9.74 8.05 1.15
C ILE A 75 -10.22 9.40 1.71
N ALA A 76 -9.64 9.89 2.80
CA ALA A 76 -10.08 11.10 3.48
C ALA A 76 -9.78 12.36 2.65
N TRP A 77 -10.77 12.82 1.87
CA TRP A 77 -10.63 13.97 0.97
C TRP A 77 -10.49 15.32 1.67
N PHE A 78 -10.87 15.39 2.96
CA PHE A 78 -10.85 16.62 3.76
C PHE A 78 -9.51 16.90 4.44
N LEU A 79 -8.55 15.97 4.37
CA LEU A 79 -7.21 16.14 4.96
C LEU A 79 -6.34 17.10 4.12
N PRO A 80 -5.36 17.77 4.75
CA PRO A 80 -4.47 18.69 4.04
C PRO A 80 -3.62 17.95 3.00
N ARG A 81 -3.32 18.62 1.87
CA ARG A 81 -2.65 18.01 0.70
C ARG A 81 -1.38 17.23 1.02
N TRP A 82 -0.59 17.69 1.99
CA TRP A 82 0.67 17.02 2.38
C TRP A 82 0.45 15.57 2.86
N THR A 83 -0.72 15.24 3.44
CA THR A 83 -1.02 13.86 3.84
C THR A 83 -1.20 12.96 2.62
N LEU A 84 -1.78 13.48 1.54
CA LEU A 84 -1.89 12.74 0.28
C LEU A 84 -0.51 12.52 -0.35
N VAL A 85 0.36 13.54 -0.32
CA VAL A 85 1.75 13.41 -0.78
C VAL A 85 2.47 12.31 0.00
N LEU A 86 2.38 12.33 1.32
CA LEU A 86 3.00 11.32 2.17
C LEU A 86 2.41 9.92 1.94
N ALA A 87 1.08 9.78 1.95
CA ALA A 87 0.42 8.49 1.80
C ALA A 87 0.68 7.85 0.44
N SER A 88 0.62 8.63 -0.65
CA SER A 88 0.95 8.13 -1.99
C SER A 88 2.43 7.78 -2.14
N PHE A 89 3.34 8.55 -1.53
CA PHE A 89 4.76 8.21 -1.49
C PHE A 89 5.02 6.89 -0.74
N LEU A 90 4.43 6.72 0.44
CA LEU A 90 4.53 5.49 1.22
C LEU A 90 3.94 4.29 0.45
N THR A 91 2.84 4.50 -0.28
CA THR A 91 2.27 3.48 -1.16
C THR A 91 3.26 3.06 -2.26
N VAL A 92 3.95 4.03 -2.90
CA VAL A 92 4.98 3.73 -3.90
C VAL A 92 6.11 2.90 -3.28
N LEU A 93 6.59 3.29 -2.10
CA LEU A 93 7.65 2.57 -1.41
C LEU A 93 7.21 1.15 -1.04
N GLU A 94 6.02 0.98 -0.49
CA GLU A 94 5.50 -0.32 -0.09
C GLU A 94 5.36 -1.27 -1.27
N MET A 95 4.74 -0.82 -2.36
CA MET A 95 4.62 -1.63 -3.59
C MET A 95 5.98 -1.96 -4.20
N ALA A 96 6.92 -1.00 -4.19
CA ALA A 96 8.28 -1.24 -4.67
C ALA A 96 9.03 -2.26 -3.80
N VAL A 97 8.90 -2.17 -2.47
CA VAL A 97 9.52 -3.11 -1.53
C VAL A 97 8.94 -4.52 -1.70
N ILE A 98 7.61 -4.65 -1.82
CA ILE A 98 6.95 -5.94 -2.09
C ILE A 98 7.50 -6.55 -3.38
N LEU A 99 7.45 -5.80 -4.49
CA LEU A 99 7.92 -6.29 -5.79
C LEU A 99 9.42 -6.62 -5.79
N PHE A 100 10.23 -5.86 -5.03
CA PHE A 100 11.67 -6.08 -4.96
C PHE A 100 12.03 -7.34 -4.16
N PHE A 101 11.42 -7.54 -2.99
CA PHE A 101 11.77 -8.68 -2.11
C PHE A 101 10.97 -9.94 -2.40
N VAL A 102 9.67 -9.82 -2.66
CA VAL A 102 8.81 -10.97 -2.98
C VAL A 102 8.99 -11.40 -4.43
N GLY A 103 9.36 -10.47 -5.31
CA GLY A 103 9.48 -10.71 -6.74
C GLY A 103 8.13 -10.68 -7.46
N VAL A 104 8.16 -10.99 -8.76
CA VAL A 104 6.96 -11.07 -9.61
C VAL A 104 6.51 -12.53 -9.70
N SER A 105 5.36 -12.82 -9.10
CA SER A 105 4.72 -14.15 -9.08
C SER A 105 3.26 -14.06 -9.56
N LEU A 106 2.56 -15.19 -9.56
CA LEU A 106 1.11 -15.24 -9.84
C LEU A 106 0.28 -14.39 -8.89
N ASP A 107 0.78 -14.10 -7.68
CA ASP A 107 0.08 -13.30 -6.69
C ASP A 107 0.44 -11.81 -6.78
N THR A 108 1.69 -11.49 -7.13
CA THR A 108 2.24 -10.12 -7.08
C THR A 108 2.33 -9.43 -8.45
N PHE A 109 2.07 -10.11 -9.58
CA PHE A 109 2.12 -9.45 -10.90
C PHE A 109 1.18 -8.24 -11.01
N ARG A 110 0.04 -8.29 -10.31
CA ARG A 110 -0.94 -7.20 -10.24
C ARG A 110 -0.38 -5.96 -9.55
N ASP A 111 0.63 -6.13 -8.69
CA ASP A 111 1.23 -5.05 -7.92
C ASP A 111 2.07 -4.12 -8.80
N ILE A 112 2.47 -4.56 -10.01
CA ILE A 112 3.10 -3.68 -11.02
C ILE A 112 2.12 -2.56 -11.43
N GLY A 113 0.86 -2.91 -11.64
CA GLY A 113 -0.19 -1.92 -11.96
C GLY A 113 -0.49 -1.00 -10.78
N LEU A 114 -0.49 -1.55 -9.56
CA LEU A 114 -0.68 -0.79 -8.33
C LEU A 114 0.47 0.20 -8.10
N LEU A 115 1.71 -0.22 -8.34
CA LEU A 115 2.89 0.66 -8.30
C LEU A 115 2.76 1.81 -9.31
N GLY A 116 2.35 1.52 -10.55
CA GLY A 116 2.12 2.56 -11.57
C GLY A 116 1.02 3.55 -11.17
N GLY A 117 -0.08 3.06 -10.58
CA GLY A 117 -1.16 3.89 -10.05
C GLY A 117 -0.71 4.75 -8.87
N ALA A 118 0.05 4.18 -7.94
CA ALA A 118 0.63 4.88 -6.79
C ALA A 118 1.61 5.97 -7.22
N LEU A 119 2.50 5.67 -8.17
CA LEU A 119 3.46 6.63 -8.72
C LEU A 119 2.74 7.79 -9.40
N SER A 120 1.69 7.49 -10.18
CA SER A 120 0.86 8.51 -10.82
C SER A 120 0.17 9.41 -9.79
N LEU A 121 -0.41 8.82 -8.74
CA LEU A 121 -1.05 9.58 -7.67
C LEU A 121 -0.05 10.49 -6.94
N TRP A 122 1.14 9.97 -6.65
CA TRP A 122 2.20 10.74 -6.01
C TRP A 122 2.64 11.94 -6.86
N LEU A 123 2.91 11.74 -8.15
CA LEU A 123 3.27 12.83 -9.07
C LEU A 123 2.16 13.88 -9.20
N ILE A 124 0.89 13.46 -9.27
CA ILE A 124 -0.27 14.37 -9.28
C ILE A 124 -0.36 15.14 -7.95
N SER A 125 -0.05 14.49 -6.83
CA SER A 125 -0.09 15.11 -5.50
C SER A 125 0.91 16.27 -5.37
N LEU A 126 2.09 16.15 -6.00
CA LEU A 126 3.16 17.15 -5.98
C LEU A 126 2.88 18.39 -6.85
N LYS A 127 2.15 18.23 -7.97
CA LYS A 127 1.93 19.30 -8.96
C LYS A 127 0.96 20.40 -8.51
N HIS A 128 0.22 20.19 -7.42
CA HIS A 128 -0.85 21.06 -6.95
C HIS A 128 -0.45 21.93 -5.75
N ASN A 129 0.84 22.27 -5.62
CA ASN A 129 1.38 23.26 -4.70
C ASN A 129 1.70 24.57 -5.41
#